data_AF-A0A850B8P7-F1
#
_entry.id   AF-A0A850B8P7-F1
#
_cell.length_a   1.000
_cell.length_b   1.000
_cell.length_c   1.000
_cell.angle_alpha   90.00
_cell.angle_beta   90.00
_cell.angle_gamma   90.00
#
_symmetry.space_group_name_H-M   'P 1'
#
loop_
_entity.id
_entity.type
_entity.pdbx_description
1 polymer ?
#
loop_
_entity_poly.entity_id
_entity_poly.type
_entity_poly.pdbx_seq_one_letter_code
_entity_poly.pdbx_strand_id
1 'polypeptide(L)'
;MRPDKSEALRARLRKGASSFDFDALIQGVSTEDDATEAGALDDAISTPTSVDDEIIPIQIQDTTVADDGQLKGGLVSALETLGVRLLEETGKLRSALQASDASDGGYYLARVNNVLELLETVDPAGETSRRYATPAAPPPGRVWPRPCWSVYEFTESPISGLLAADADLNFVGDLIESAISSPDG
;
A
#
# COMPACT_ATOMS: atom_id res chain seq x y z
N MET A 1 -29.65 -27.12 17.22
CA MET A 1 -28.94 -25.90 17.66
C MET A 1 -27.81 -25.67 16.67
N ARG A 2 -27.95 -24.72 15.74
CA ARG A 2 -26.88 -24.42 14.78
C ARG A 2 -25.87 -23.53 15.51
N PRO A 3 -24.55 -23.77 15.42
CA PRO A 3 -23.59 -22.81 15.93
C PRO A 3 -23.84 -21.46 15.25
N ASP A 4 -23.96 -20.42 16.05
CA ASP A 4 -24.28 -19.08 15.59
C ASP A 4 -23.15 -18.60 14.68
N LYS A 5 -23.46 -18.39 13.39
CA LYS A 5 -22.46 -17.95 12.40
C LYS A 5 -21.78 -16.65 12.83
N SER A 6 -22.49 -15.83 13.59
CA SER A 6 -22.02 -14.59 14.22
C SER A 6 -20.94 -14.83 15.28
N GLU A 7 -21.07 -15.89 16.09
CA GLU A 7 -20.11 -16.25 17.13
C GLU A 7 -18.83 -16.81 16.52
N ALA A 8 -18.96 -17.65 15.47
CA ALA A 8 -17.82 -18.14 14.70
C ALA A 8 -17.06 -17.01 13.98
N LEU A 9 -17.76 -15.99 13.48
CA LEU A 9 -17.13 -14.83 12.82
C LEU A 9 -16.46 -13.89 13.84
N ARG A 10 -17.08 -13.64 15.00
CA ARG A 10 -16.46 -12.89 16.10
C ARG A 10 -15.20 -13.57 16.62
N ALA A 11 -15.22 -14.90 16.74
CA ALA A 11 -14.04 -15.67 17.11
C ALA A 11 -12.92 -15.54 16.07
N ARG A 12 -13.27 -15.45 14.78
CA ARG A 12 -12.30 -15.20 13.68
C ARG A 12 -11.71 -13.80 13.72
N LEU A 13 -12.54 -12.76 13.90
CA LEU A 13 -12.06 -11.38 14.08
C LEU A 13 -11.06 -11.27 15.23
N ARG A 14 -11.39 -11.89 16.37
CA ARG A 14 -10.50 -11.94 17.53
C ARG A 14 -9.21 -12.72 17.25
N LYS A 15 -9.29 -13.77 16.43
CA LYS A 15 -8.11 -14.55 15.99
C LYS A 15 -7.22 -13.76 15.02
N GLY A 16 -7.80 -13.00 14.09
CA GLY A 16 -7.09 -12.10 13.18
C GLY A 16 -6.27 -11.05 13.94
N ALA A 17 -6.87 -10.43 14.97
CA ALA A 17 -6.20 -9.52 15.90
C ALA A 17 -5.03 -10.17 16.66
N SER A 18 -5.13 -11.45 17.03
CA SER A 18 -4.04 -12.20 17.67
C SER A 18 -2.99 -12.79 16.71
N SER A 19 -3.29 -12.81 15.40
CA SER A 19 -2.44 -13.38 14.34
C SER A 19 -1.60 -12.31 13.64
N PHE A 20 -1.71 -11.06 14.07
CA PHE A 20 -1.07 -9.93 13.42
C PHE A 20 0.42 -9.85 13.74
N ASP A 21 1.22 -10.74 13.13
CA ASP A 21 2.67 -10.58 12.99
C ASP A 21 2.93 -9.71 11.76
N PHE A 22 2.63 -8.41 11.89
CA PHE A 22 3.03 -7.37 10.94
C PHE A 22 3.72 -6.23 11.68
N ASP A 23 4.53 -6.59 12.68
CA ASP A 23 5.36 -5.65 13.44
C ASP A 23 6.22 -4.79 12.50
N ALA A 24 6.58 -5.24 11.30
CA ALA A 24 7.29 -4.42 10.32
C ALA A 24 6.44 -3.30 9.66
N LEU A 25 5.13 -3.48 9.44
CA LEU A 25 4.26 -2.41 8.90
C LEU A 25 3.89 -1.41 10.00
N ILE A 26 3.74 -1.90 11.23
CA ILE A 26 3.34 -1.09 12.39
C ILE A 26 4.54 -0.35 12.99
N GLN A 27 5.73 -0.98 13.09
CA GLN A 27 6.94 -0.35 13.65
C GLN A 27 7.61 0.60 12.64
N GLY A 28 7.48 0.36 11.32
CA GLY A 28 8.03 1.24 10.28
C GLY A 28 7.37 2.64 10.20
N VAL A 29 6.25 2.86 10.89
CA VAL A 29 5.59 4.18 10.97
C VAL A 29 6.04 4.96 12.21
N SER A 30 6.82 4.37 13.14
CA SER A 30 7.13 4.98 14.43
C SER A 30 8.62 5.22 14.73
N THR A 31 9.52 5.12 13.76
CA THR A 31 10.94 5.48 13.96
C THR A 31 11.52 6.17 12.73
N GLU A 32 11.15 7.42 12.48
CA GLU A 32 11.96 8.33 11.65
C GLU A 32 11.46 9.77 11.85
N ASP A 33 11.80 10.35 13.00
CA ASP A 33 11.79 11.80 13.16
C ASP A 33 13.01 12.19 14.00
N ASP A 34 14.19 11.87 13.45
CA ASP A 34 15.46 12.46 13.90
C ASP A 34 16.44 12.46 12.71
N ALA A 35 16.35 13.51 11.89
CA ALA A 35 17.42 13.89 10.98
C ALA A 35 17.38 15.41 10.75
N THR A 36 18.13 16.11 11.58
CA THR A 36 18.59 17.48 11.39
C THR A 36 19.39 17.66 10.10
N GLU A 37 19.30 18.90 9.60
CA GLU A 37 20.31 19.66 8.84
C GLU A 37 20.34 19.65 7.29
N ALA A 38 20.18 20.89 6.79
CA ALA A 38 21.07 21.60 5.86
C ALA A 38 20.78 21.51 4.35
N GLY A 39 20.44 22.69 3.80
CA GLY A 39 20.51 22.95 2.36
C GLY A 39 19.75 24.21 1.94
N ALA A 40 20.30 25.38 2.26
CA ALA A 40 19.82 26.66 1.77
C ALA A 40 19.83 26.69 0.22
N LEU A 41 18.67 26.95 -0.37
CA LEU A 41 18.51 27.34 -1.77
C LEU A 41 18.75 28.84 -1.87
N ASP A 42 19.79 29.24 -2.61
CA ASP A 42 19.94 30.61 -3.07
C ASP A 42 20.28 30.61 -4.58
N ASP A 43 19.26 30.96 -5.35
CA ASP A 43 19.22 31.90 -6.46
C ASP A 43 20.33 31.88 -7.54
N ALA A 44 19.92 31.57 -8.78
CA ALA A 44 20.35 32.31 -9.97
C ALA A 44 19.49 31.93 -11.20
N ILE A 45 18.49 32.78 -11.46
CA ILE A 45 17.75 32.88 -12.71
C ILE A 45 18.68 33.40 -13.81
N SER A 46 18.68 32.77 -14.99
CA SER A 46 19.02 33.44 -16.27
C SER A 46 18.44 32.66 -17.46
N THR A 47 17.50 33.30 -18.16
CA THR A 47 17.17 33.10 -19.59
C THR A 47 17.34 34.48 -20.26
N PRO A 48 17.24 34.64 -21.60
CA PRO A 48 17.26 33.71 -22.74
C PRO A 48 18.25 34.16 -23.84
N THR A 49 18.63 33.34 -24.83
CA THR A 49 19.03 33.86 -26.18
C THR A 49 18.85 32.82 -27.30
N SER A 50 18.10 33.25 -28.32
CA SER A 50 18.12 32.94 -29.77
C SER A 50 17.81 31.54 -30.33
N VAL A 51 16.67 31.53 -31.03
CA VAL A 51 16.31 30.85 -32.29
C VAL A 51 17.46 30.68 -33.29
N ASP A 52 17.59 29.47 -33.83
CA ASP A 52 17.92 29.22 -35.23
C ASP A 52 17.19 27.95 -35.71
N ASP A 53 16.45 28.11 -36.82
CA ASP A 53 15.72 27.08 -37.56
C ASP A 53 16.73 26.21 -38.35
N GLU A 54 16.90 24.95 -37.97
CA GLU A 54 17.44 23.94 -38.88
C GLU A 54 16.60 22.66 -38.80
N ILE A 55 15.93 22.36 -39.92
CA ILE A 55 15.08 21.19 -40.11
C ILE A 55 15.98 19.95 -40.11
N ILE A 56 16.06 19.26 -38.96
CA ILE A 56 16.74 17.97 -38.84
C ILE A 56 15.79 16.89 -39.39
N PRO A 57 16.23 16.02 -40.31
CA PRO A 57 15.41 14.89 -40.75
C PRO A 57 15.08 14.00 -39.56
N ILE A 58 13.80 13.63 -39.43
CA ILE A 58 13.32 12.67 -38.43
C ILE A 58 14.04 11.34 -38.69
N GLN A 59 15.18 11.17 -38.02
CA GLN A 59 15.77 9.87 -37.75
C GLN A 59 14.76 9.18 -36.85
N ILE A 60 14.05 8.20 -37.41
CA ILE A 60 13.32 7.21 -36.63
C ILE A 60 14.40 6.57 -35.74
N GLN A 61 14.51 7.03 -34.50
CA GLN A 61 15.33 6.35 -33.51
C GLN A 61 14.66 5.00 -33.32
N ASP A 62 15.34 3.98 -33.86
CA ASP A 62 15.18 2.59 -33.47
C ASP A 62 14.93 2.57 -31.97
N THR A 63 13.76 2.08 -31.57
CA THR A 63 13.35 1.98 -30.18
C THR A 63 14.32 1.02 -29.53
N THR A 64 15.37 1.59 -28.96
CA THR A 64 16.46 0.88 -28.31
C THR A 64 15.85 -0.10 -27.33
N VAL A 65 16.18 -1.37 -27.53
CA VAL A 65 16.07 -2.45 -26.55
C VAL A 65 16.33 -1.82 -25.18
N ALA A 66 15.28 -1.67 -24.36
CA ALA A 66 15.43 -1.08 -23.05
C ALA A 66 16.49 -1.91 -22.32
N ASP A 67 17.58 -1.25 -21.92
CA ASP A 67 18.70 -1.89 -21.26
C ASP A 67 18.17 -2.65 -20.03
N ASP A 68 18.52 -3.93 -19.92
CA ASP A 68 18.05 -4.82 -18.84
C ASP A 68 18.33 -4.21 -17.46
N GLY A 69 19.36 -3.35 -17.35
CA GLY A 69 19.68 -2.56 -16.16
C GLY A 69 18.66 -1.45 -15.87
N GLN A 70 18.18 -0.71 -16.88
CA GLN A 70 17.18 0.34 -16.73
C GLN A 70 15.80 -0.22 -16.37
N LEU A 71 15.39 -1.34 -16.99
CA LEU A 71 14.12 -2.00 -16.65
C LEU A 71 14.12 -2.51 -15.20
N LYS A 72 15.25 -3.07 -14.74
CA LYS A 72 15.42 -3.49 -13.35
C LYS A 72 15.38 -2.30 -12.38
N GLY A 73 16.05 -1.20 -12.70
CA GLY A 73 16.00 0.03 -11.90
C GLY A 73 14.58 0.60 -11.80
N GLY A 74 13.85 0.63 -12.92
CA GLY A 74 12.47 1.09 -12.96
C GLY A 74 11.52 0.21 -12.14
N LEU A 75 11.66 -1.11 -12.22
CA LEU A 75 10.86 -2.05 -11.41
C LEU A 75 11.11 -1.88 -9.91
N VAL A 76 12.37 -1.79 -9.48
CA VAL A 76 12.71 -1.60 -8.07
C VAL A 76 12.13 -0.29 -7.55
N SER A 77 12.28 0.81 -8.30
CA SER A 77 11.70 2.11 -7.92
C SER A 77 10.16 2.08 -7.85
N ALA A 78 9.51 1.35 -8.76
CA ALA A 78 8.06 1.16 -8.70
C ALA A 78 7.63 0.37 -7.46
N LEU A 79 8.35 -0.72 -7.14
CA LEU A 79 8.09 -1.52 -5.94
C LEU A 79 8.33 -0.73 -4.64
N GLU A 80 9.36 0.11 -4.60
CA GLU A 80 9.60 1.03 -3.48
C GLU A 80 8.44 2.00 -3.32
N THR A 81 8.00 2.61 -4.43
CA THR A 81 6.86 3.55 -4.42
C THR A 81 5.58 2.88 -3.92
N LEU A 82 5.27 1.68 -4.41
CA LEU A 82 4.12 0.90 -3.97
C LEU A 82 4.25 0.48 -2.49
N GLY A 83 5.44 0.08 -2.05
CA GLY A 83 5.71 -0.29 -0.65
C GLY A 83 5.53 0.88 0.32
N VAL A 84 6.06 2.06 0.00
CA VAL A 84 5.85 3.28 0.79
C VAL A 84 4.37 3.64 0.82
N ARG A 85 3.70 3.61 -0.33
CA ARG A 85 2.27 3.91 -0.41
C ARG A 85 1.43 2.96 0.42
N LEU A 86 1.77 1.66 0.43
CA LEU A 86 1.09 0.66 1.25
C LEU A 86 1.20 0.99 2.74
N LEU A 87 2.40 1.39 3.21
CA LEU A 87 2.62 1.79 4.60
C LEU A 87 1.78 3.01 4.98
N GLU A 88 1.81 4.05 4.14
CA GLU A 88 1.07 5.29 4.37
C GLU A 88 -0.44 5.06 4.48
N GLU A 89 -1.03 4.36 3.49
CA GLU A 89 -2.47 4.14 3.46
C GLU A 89 -2.90 3.17 4.57
N THR A 90 -2.08 2.19 4.94
CA THR A 90 -2.37 1.33 6.09
C THR A 90 -2.28 2.10 7.42
N GLY A 91 -1.35 3.06 7.53
CA GLY A 91 -1.29 3.97 8.67
C GLY A 91 -2.55 4.81 8.81
N LYS A 92 -3.02 5.40 7.71
CA LYS A 92 -4.27 6.20 7.68
C LYS A 92 -5.50 5.34 7.97
N LEU A 93 -5.56 4.14 7.39
CA LEU A 93 -6.59 3.14 7.70
C LEU A 93 -6.64 2.87 9.21
N ARG A 94 -5.49 2.57 9.82
CA ARG A 94 -5.42 2.31 11.26
C ARG A 94 -5.95 3.50 12.07
N SER A 95 -5.56 4.72 11.74
CA SER A 95 -6.06 5.92 12.41
C SER A 95 -7.57 6.07 12.30
N ALA A 96 -8.16 5.83 11.13
CA ALA A 96 -9.60 5.88 10.92
C ALA A 96 -10.34 4.77 11.70
N LEU A 97 -9.79 3.55 11.71
CA LEU A 97 -10.35 2.42 12.47
C LEU A 97 -10.30 2.68 13.98
N GLN A 98 -9.23 3.32 14.49
CA GLN A 98 -9.12 3.72 15.90
C GLN A 98 -10.09 4.85 16.29
N ALA A 99 -10.45 5.71 15.33
CA ALA A 99 -11.48 6.73 15.50
C ALA A 99 -12.90 6.18 15.34
N SER A 100 -13.05 4.88 15.04
CA SER A 100 -14.33 4.25 14.69
C SER A 100 -15.05 4.96 13.54
N ASP A 101 -14.29 5.48 12.57
CA ASP A 101 -14.81 6.09 11.35
C ASP A 101 -14.83 5.06 10.22
N ALA A 102 -16.00 4.46 9.97
CA ALA A 102 -16.19 3.46 8.93
C ALA A 102 -16.07 4.07 7.52
N SER A 103 -16.43 5.34 7.35
CA SER A 103 -16.38 6.01 6.05
C SER A 103 -14.94 6.22 5.61
N ASP A 104 -14.16 6.91 6.44
CA ASP A 104 -12.73 7.15 6.18
C ASP A 104 -11.94 5.84 6.18
N GLY A 105 -12.29 4.90 7.08
CA GLY A 105 -11.71 3.57 7.08
C GLY A 105 -11.95 2.83 5.76
N GLY A 106 -13.16 2.90 5.22
CA GLY A 106 -13.48 2.24 3.94
C GLY A 106 -12.71 2.85 2.77
N TYR A 107 -12.61 4.19 2.76
CA TYR A 107 -11.80 4.90 1.77
C TYR A 107 -10.34 4.44 1.76
N TYR A 108 -9.69 4.38 2.93
CA TYR A 108 -8.30 3.92 3.02
C TYR A 108 -8.16 2.41 2.78
N LEU A 109 -9.17 1.60 3.13
CA LEU A 109 -9.18 0.18 2.81
C LEU A 109 -9.18 -0.07 1.30
N ALA A 110 -10.00 0.66 0.53
CA ALA A 110 -10.02 0.56 -0.93
C ALA A 110 -8.63 0.84 -1.52
N ARG A 111 -7.94 1.86 -1.00
CA ARG A 111 -6.58 2.21 -1.44
C ARG A 111 -5.54 1.17 -1.09
N VAL A 112 -5.61 0.60 0.11
CA VAL A 112 -4.77 -0.54 0.51
C VAL A 112 -5.00 -1.71 -0.44
N ASN A 113 -6.25 -2.06 -0.73
CA ASN A 113 -6.59 -3.14 -1.65
C ASN A 113 -6.00 -2.90 -3.04
N ASN A 114 -6.13 -1.70 -3.60
CA ASN A 114 -5.56 -1.38 -4.91
C ASN A 114 -4.04 -1.53 -4.94
N VAL A 115 -3.35 -1.06 -3.90
CA VAL A 115 -1.90 -1.22 -3.82
C VAL A 115 -1.52 -2.70 -3.73
N LEU A 116 -2.27 -3.50 -2.97
CA LEU A 116 -2.07 -4.95 -2.89
C LEU A 116 -2.33 -5.65 -4.22
N GLU A 117 -3.33 -5.25 -5.00
CA GLU A 117 -3.61 -5.79 -6.34
C GLU A 117 -2.47 -5.49 -7.32
N LEU A 118 -1.93 -4.27 -7.28
CA LEU A 118 -0.76 -3.90 -8.08
C LEU A 118 0.48 -4.70 -7.67
N LEU A 119 0.72 -4.85 -6.36
CA LEU A 119 1.83 -5.65 -5.84
C LEU A 119 1.67 -7.14 -6.19
N GLU A 120 0.46 -7.70 -6.14
CA GLU A 120 0.19 -9.08 -6.56
C GLU A 120 0.45 -9.26 -8.07
N THR A 121 0.25 -8.22 -8.87
CA THR A 121 0.53 -8.25 -10.32
C THR A 121 2.03 -8.16 -10.63
N VAL A 122 2.75 -7.30 -9.90
CA VAL A 122 4.16 -6.97 -10.21
C VAL A 122 5.16 -7.88 -9.49
N ASP A 123 4.88 -8.25 -8.23
CA ASP A 123 5.72 -9.15 -7.42
C ASP A 123 4.86 -10.08 -6.55
N PRO A 124 4.17 -11.08 -7.15
CA PRO A 124 3.15 -11.88 -6.47
C PRO A 124 3.62 -12.56 -5.17
N ALA A 125 4.90 -12.98 -5.14
CA ALA A 125 5.49 -13.67 -4.00
C ALA A 125 6.28 -12.74 -3.06
N GLY A 126 6.39 -11.45 -3.38
CA GLY A 126 7.23 -10.50 -2.67
C GLY A 126 8.73 -10.81 -2.76
N GLU A 127 9.16 -11.60 -3.74
CA GLU A 127 10.55 -12.06 -3.85
C GLU A 127 11.48 -10.93 -4.26
N THR A 128 11.02 -10.08 -5.18
CA THR A 128 11.80 -8.94 -5.67
C THR A 128 11.88 -7.90 -4.57
N SER A 129 10.75 -7.55 -3.97
CA SER A 129 10.67 -6.67 -2.82
C SER A 129 11.56 -7.11 -1.66
N ARG A 130 11.58 -8.40 -1.32
CA ARG A 130 12.51 -8.94 -0.31
C ARG A 130 13.96 -8.82 -0.74
N ARG A 131 14.30 -9.20 -1.98
CA ARG A 131 15.68 -9.21 -2.49
C ARG A 131 16.30 -7.82 -2.41
N TYR A 132 15.51 -6.79 -2.68
CA TYR A 132 15.95 -5.39 -2.69
C TYR A 132 15.58 -4.63 -1.41
N ALA A 133 15.09 -5.34 -0.38
CA ALA A 133 14.69 -4.75 0.91
C ALA A 133 13.74 -3.55 0.77
N THR A 134 12.79 -3.63 -0.18
CA THR A 134 11.82 -2.55 -0.38
C THR A 134 10.93 -2.39 0.85
N PRO A 135 10.41 -1.18 1.11
CA PRO A 135 9.46 -0.96 2.20
C PRO A 135 8.27 -1.91 2.12
N ALA A 136 7.74 -2.31 3.28
CA ALA A 136 6.63 -3.26 3.44
C ALA A 136 6.85 -4.67 2.86
N ALA A 137 8.05 -5.02 2.37
CA ALA A 137 8.30 -6.34 1.81
C ALA A 137 7.84 -7.46 2.75
N PRO A 138 7.10 -8.48 2.27
CA PRO A 138 6.59 -9.53 3.12
C PRO A 138 7.75 -10.36 3.69
N PRO A 139 7.68 -10.81 4.96
CA PRO A 139 8.74 -11.60 5.58
C PRO A 139 9.10 -12.88 4.79
N PRO A 140 10.28 -13.49 5.03
CA PRO A 140 10.64 -14.76 4.43
C PRO A 140 9.58 -15.84 4.67
N GLY A 141 9.15 -16.51 3.60
CA GLY A 141 8.10 -17.54 3.65
C GLY A 141 6.66 -17.00 3.70
N ARG A 142 6.47 -15.67 3.60
CA ARG A 142 5.17 -15.02 3.45
C ARG A 142 5.04 -14.38 2.07
N VAL A 143 3.80 -14.17 1.65
CA VAL A 143 3.42 -13.41 0.44
C VAL A 143 2.67 -12.15 0.85
N TRP A 144 2.41 -11.26 -0.10
CA TRP A 144 1.54 -10.10 0.14
C TRP A 144 0.16 -10.54 0.67
N PRO A 145 -0.44 -9.79 1.60
CA PRO A 145 -1.83 -10.00 1.96
C PRO A 145 -2.72 -9.90 0.73
N ARG A 146 -3.78 -10.71 0.70
CA ARG A 146 -4.78 -10.57 -0.36
C ARG A 146 -5.63 -9.32 -0.12
N PRO A 147 -6.04 -8.63 -1.19
CA PRO A 147 -7.10 -7.63 -1.13
C PRO A 147 -8.36 -8.22 -0.48
N CYS A 148 -9.10 -7.41 0.27
CA CYS A 148 -10.33 -7.83 0.91
C CYS A 148 -11.50 -6.89 0.57
N TRP A 149 -12.45 -7.40 -0.22
CA TRP A 149 -13.61 -6.66 -0.73
C TRP A 149 -14.93 -7.13 -0.10
N SER A 150 -14.85 -8.07 0.83
CA SER A 150 -15.99 -8.58 1.58
C SER A 150 -15.66 -8.68 3.05
N VAL A 151 -16.70 -8.66 3.89
CA VAL A 151 -16.57 -8.90 5.34
C VAL A 151 -15.82 -10.21 5.61
N TYR A 152 -16.11 -11.26 4.83
CA TYR A 152 -15.45 -12.55 4.99
C TYR A 152 -13.95 -12.48 4.71
N GLU A 153 -13.56 -11.93 3.56
CA GLU A 153 -12.14 -11.77 3.21
C GLU A 153 -11.41 -10.87 4.20
N PHE A 154 -12.07 -9.79 4.66
CA PHE A 154 -11.52 -8.91 5.65
C PHE A 154 -11.24 -9.66 6.96
N THR A 155 -12.19 -10.47 7.43
CA THR A 155 -12.03 -11.26 8.68
C THR A 155 -10.94 -12.33 8.61
N GLU A 156 -10.60 -12.82 7.43
CA GLU A 156 -9.52 -13.79 7.20
C GLU A 156 -8.18 -13.10 6.88
N SER A 157 -8.23 -11.80 6.55
CA SER A 157 -7.05 -10.98 6.26
C SER A 157 -6.34 -10.55 7.55
N PRO A 158 -5.00 -10.43 7.54
CA PRO A 158 -4.28 -9.80 8.64
C PRO A 158 -4.77 -8.37 8.91
N ILE A 159 -5.31 -7.66 7.92
CA ILE A 159 -5.82 -6.29 8.08
C ILE A 159 -6.90 -6.20 9.18
N SER A 160 -7.67 -7.28 9.40
CA SER A 160 -8.64 -7.34 10.50
C SER A 160 -8.04 -7.11 11.89
N GLY A 161 -6.74 -7.37 12.06
CA GLY A 161 -6.05 -7.10 13.32
C GLY A 161 -5.86 -5.63 13.65
N LEU A 162 -6.16 -4.72 12.72
CA LEU A 162 -6.20 -3.28 12.95
C LEU A 162 -7.48 -2.81 13.66
N LEU A 163 -8.52 -3.64 13.70
CA LEU A 163 -9.77 -3.30 14.36
C LEU A 163 -9.60 -3.20 15.88
N ALA A 164 -10.36 -2.29 16.49
CA ALA A 164 -10.52 -2.26 17.92
C ALA A 164 -11.19 -3.55 18.43
N ALA A 165 -10.87 -3.97 19.65
CA ALA A 165 -11.35 -5.25 20.21
C ALA A 165 -12.88 -5.32 20.38
N ASP A 166 -13.54 -4.16 20.41
CA ASP A 166 -14.98 -3.96 20.51
C ASP A 166 -15.66 -3.71 19.16
N ALA A 167 -14.91 -3.67 18.05
CA ALA A 167 -15.48 -3.51 16.72
C ALA A 167 -16.50 -4.62 16.42
N ASP A 168 -17.69 -4.21 16.00
CA ASP A 168 -18.79 -5.11 15.70
C ASP A 168 -18.95 -5.37 14.20
N LEU A 169 -19.89 -6.26 13.86
CA LEU A 169 -20.13 -6.66 12.47
C LEU A 169 -20.79 -5.56 11.64
N ASN A 170 -21.54 -4.65 12.25
CA ASN A 170 -22.18 -3.56 11.52
C ASN A 170 -21.11 -2.57 11.08
N PHE A 171 -20.19 -2.21 11.98
CA PHE A 171 -19.05 -1.38 11.65
C PHE A 171 -18.21 -1.97 10.51
N VAL A 172 -17.90 -3.27 10.55
CA VAL A 172 -17.16 -3.92 9.45
C VAL A 172 -17.97 -3.99 8.16
N GLY A 173 -19.30 -4.13 8.26
CA GLY A 173 -20.19 -4.03 7.10
C GLY A 173 -20.12 -2.66 6.45
N ASP A 174 -20.31 -1.60 7.23
CA ASP A 174 -20.27 -0.21 6.80
C ASP A 174 -18.89 0.16 6.22
N LEU A 175 -17.81 -0.34 6.83
CA LEU A 175 -16.43 -0.19 6.36
C LEU A 175 -16.26 -0.74 4.93
N ILE A 176 -16.73 -1.97 4.71
CA ILE A 176 -16.62 -2.66 3.41
C ILE A 176 -17.53 -2.00 2.37
N GLU A 177 -18.74 -1.62 2.75
CA GLU A 177 -19.66 -0.89 1.85
C GLU A 177 -19.08 0.46 1.42
N SER A 178 -18.46 1.20 2.35
CA SER A 178 -17.73 2.43 2.06
C SER A 178 -16.55 2.19 1.12
N ALA A 179 -15.78 1.11 1.34
CA ALA A 179 -14.65 0.75 0.47
C ALA A 179 -15.08 0.46 -0.97
N ILE A 180 -16.16 -0.31 -1.17
CA ILE A 180 -16.72 -0.62 -2.49
C ILE A 180 -17.30 0.63 -3.17
N SER A 181 -17.83 1.56 -2.38
CA SER A 181 -18.42 2.80 -2.89
C SER A 181 -17.39 3.91 -3.14
N SER A 182 -16.13 3.69 -2.75
CA SER A 182 -15.04 4.62 -2.98
C SER A 182 -14.79 4.77 -4.49
N PRO A 183 -14.39 5.96 -4.99
CA PRO A 183 -13.99 6.11 -6.40
C PRO A 183 -12.79 5.24 -6.80
N ASP A 184 -12.07 4.75 -5.79
CA ASP A 184 -10.94 3.84 -5.92
C ASP A 184 -11.37 2.36 -5.81
N GLY A 185 -12.64 2.04 -5.57
CA GLY A 185 -13.15 0.66 -5.34
C GLY A 185 -13.82 -0.01 -6.54
#